data_AF-A0AAP0E4Y6-F1
#
_entry.id   AF-A0AAP0E4Y6-F1
#
_cell.length_a   1.000
_cell.length_b   1.000
_cell.length_c   1.000
_cell.angle_alpha   90.00
_cell.angle_beta   90.00
_cell.angle_gamma   90.00
#
_symmetry.space_group_name_H-M   'P 1'
#
loop_
_entity.id
_entity.type
_entity.pdbx_description
1 polymer ?
#
loop_
_entity_poly.entity_id
_entity_poly.type
_entity_poly.pdbx_seq_one_letter_code
_entity_poly.pdbx_strand_id
1 'polypeptide(L)'
;MRQTGKYPLQFTEFIEATFELGVTFWVAKFDGILGLGNKEISVGGAAPVWYNMLSEGLIKEPVFSFWLNRNTEEEGGEIVFGGSNPNHYKGNHAYVPVTRKGYWQFNMGVVYIDGKTTGYCSGGCAAIADSGTSLFTGPS
;
A
#
# COMPACT_ATOMS: atom_id res chain seq x y z
N MET A 1 21.28 9.99 4.44
CA MET A 1 20.55 9.57 3.23
C MET A 1 20.46 10.77 2.28
N ARG A 2 20.95 10.67 1.02
CA ARG A 2 20.67 11.68 -0.02
C ARG A 2 19.41 11.26 -0.76
N GLN A 3 18.49 12.18 -0.98
CA GLN A 3 17.24 11.90 -1.67
C GLN A 3 17.46 11.88 -3.19
N THR A 4 17.01 10.82 -3.86
CA THR A 4 17.09 10.66 -5.33
C THR A 4 15.72 10.74 -6.01
N GLY A 5 14.71 11.29 -5.31
CA GLY A 5 13.33 11.39 -5.79
C GLY A 5 12.89 12.83 -6.14
N LYS A 6 11.78 12.93 -6.88
CA LYS A 6 11.14 14.19 -7.30
C LYS A 6 10.68 15.09 -6.14
N TYR A 7 10.50 14.53 -4.94
CA TYR A 7 9.94 15.22 -3.78
C TYR A 7 11.03 15.42 -2.72
N PRO A 8 11.60 16.62 -2.56
CA PRO A 8 12.57 16.90 -1.52
C PRO A 8 11.86 17.02 -0.17
N LEU A 9 11.89 15.95 0.64
CA LEU A 9 11.30 15.94 1.98
C LEU A 9 12.31 16.49 2.98
N GLN A 10 11.88 17.46 3.78
CA GLN A 10 12.77 18.15 4.72
C GLN A 10 13.08 17.28 5.95
N PHE A 11 12.04 16.66 6.52
CA PHE A 11 12.20 15.85 7.72
C PHE A 11 11.25 14.65 7.71
N THR A 12 11.83 13.46 7.81
CA THR A 12 11.09 12.21 7.96
C THR A 12 11.80 11.36 8.99
N GLU A 13 11.05 10.93 10.00
CA GLU A 13 11.50 9.94 10.95
C GLU A 13 11.48 8.56 10.28
N PHE A 14 12.54 7.77 10.48
CA PHE A 14 12.63 6.41 9.99
C PHE A 14 13.35 5.55 11.04
N ILE A 15 13.19 4.24 10.92
CA ILE A 15 13.85 3.29 11.80
C ILE A 15 15.12 2.79 11.09
N GLU A 16 16.26 2.88 11.77
CA GLU A 16 17.47 2.16 11.39
C GLU A 16 17.41 0.77 12.01
N ALA A 17 17.34 -0.27 11.17
CA ALA A 17 17.38 -1.64 11.65
C ALA A 17 18.80 -1.99 12.11
N THR A 18 18.97 -2.26 13.41
CA THR A 18 20.26 -2.71 13.97
C THR A 18 20.42 -4.23 13.90
N PHE A 19 19.31 -4.95 13.69
CA PHE A 19 19.27 -6.39 13.56
C PHE A 19 17.97 -6.82 12.86
N GLU A 20 18.06 -7.74 11.91
CA GLU A 20 16.92 -8.31 11.19
C GLU A 20 16.95 -9.84 11.29
N LEU A 21 15.88 -10.43 11.82
CA LEU A 21 15.67 -11.88 11.87
C LEU A 21 14.69 -12.30 10.79
N GLY A 22 15.05 -13.35 10.05
CA GLY A 22 14.12 -14.04 9.16
C GLY A 22 14.67 -14.23 7.75
N VAL A 23 14.47 -15.43 7.20
CA VAL A 23 14.93 -15.81 5.86
C VAL A 23 14.45 -14.82 4.78
N THR A 24 13.29 -14.20 4.99
CA THR A 24 12.70 -13.19 4.09
C THR A 24 13.66 -12.05 3.77
N PHE A 25 14.37 -11.48 4.76
CA PHE A 25 15.30 -10.38 4.54
C PHE A 25 16.64 -10.85 3.97
N TRP A 26 17.04 -12.10 4.24
CA TRP A 26 18.23 -12.70 3.65
C TRP A 26 18.11 -12.94 2.13
N VAL A 27 16.91 -13.23 1.64
CA VAL A 27 16.65 -13.48 0.22
C VAL A 27 15.96 -12.30 -0.48
N ALA A 28 15.70 -11.22 0.25
CA ALA A 28 15.07 -10.04 -0.30
C ALA A 28 15.96 -9.39 -1.37
N LYS A 29 15.32 -8.83 -2.40
CA LYS A 29 15.98 -7.99 -3.40
C LYS A 29 15.92 -6.50 -3.05
N PHE A 30 15.36 -6.16 -1.89
CA PHE A 30 15.15 -4.79 -1.41
C PHE A 30 15.87 -4.60 -0.07
N ASP A 31 16.31 -3.37 0.20
CA ASP A 31 17.08 -3.03 1.40
C ASP A 31 16.23 -2.46 2.55
N GLY A 32 14.94 -2.19 2.30
CA GLY A 32 14.04 -1.67 3.32
C GLY A 32 12.58 -1.54 2.86
N ILE A 33 11.74 -1.09 3.78
CA ILE A 33 10.28 -0.94 3.57
C ILE A 33 9.89 0.52 3.78
N LEU A 34 9.12 1.06 2.83
CA LEU A 34 8.48 2.37 2.98
C LEU A 34 7.00 2.15 3.30
N GLY A 35 6.64 2.37 4.57
CA GLY A 35 5.25 2.20 5.04
C GLY A 35 4.33 3.31 4.53
N LEU A 36 3.26 2.92 3.82
CA LEU A 36 2.20 3.82 3.34
C LEU A 36 0.88 3.67 4.10
N GLY A 37 0.89 2.98 5.24
CA GLY A 37 -0.25 2.86 6.14
C GLY A 37 -0.61 4.18 6.82
N ASN A 38 -1.66 4.15 7.64
CA ASN A 38 -2.01 5.29 8.48
C ASN A 38 -1.14 5.31 9.74
N LYS A 39 -1.06 6.48 10.38
CA LYS A 39 -0.20 6.73 11.54
C LYS A 39 -0.52 5.83 12.75
N GLU A 40 -1.77 5.37 12.91
CA GLU A 40 -2.24 4.60 14.08
C GLU A 40 -1.49 3.27 14.27
N ILE A 41 -0.87 2.73 13.23
CA ILE A 41 -0.07 1.49 13.28
C ILE A 41 1.44 1.75 13.17
N SER A 42 1.87 3.01 13.17
CA SER A 42 3.28 3.38 13.15
C SER A 42 3.95 3.10 14.49
N VAL A 43 5.02 2.31 14.48
CA VAL A 43 5.83 2.05 15.68
C VAL A 43 6.45 3.37 16.14
N GLY A 44 6.30 3.68 17.43
CA GLY A 44 6.76 4.95 18.01
C GLY A 44 5.93 6.18 17.61
N GLY A 45 4.85 6.00 16.85
CA GLY A 45 3.97 7.11 16.44
C GLY A 45 4.62 8.08 15.43
N ALA A 46 5.66 7.65 14.72
CA ALA A 46 6.30 8.44 13.67
C ALA A 46 5.31 8.75 12.55
N ALA A 47 5.37 9.95 11.98
CA ALA A 47 4.53 10.34 10.85
C ALA A 47 4.95 9.56 9.58
N PRO A 48 4.02 8.85 8.89
CA PRO A 48 4.36 8.19 7.64
C PRO A 48 4.79 9.19 6.57
N VAL A 49 5.67 8.77 5.65
CA VAL A 49 6.26 9.60 4.59
C VAL A 49 5.21 10.40 3.81
N TRP A 50 4.09 9.77 3.46
CA TRP A 50 3.05 10.41 2.65
C TRP A 50 2.29 11.51 3.40
N TYR A 51 2.23 11.44 4.75
CA TYR A 51 1.69 12.54 5.57
C TYR A 51 2.61 13.76 5.48
N ASN A 52 3.94 13.55 5.53
CA ASN A 52 4.91 14.63 5.41
C ASN A 52 4.88 15.25 4.01
N MET A 53 4.74 14.44 2.96
CA MET A 53 4.56 14.94 1.60
C MET A 53 3.32 15.84 1.49
N LEU A 54 2.22 15.48 2.16
CA LEU A 54 1.01 16.27 2.17
C LEU A 54 1.16 17.55 2.99
N SER A 55 1.76 17.49 4.18
CA SER A 55 1.94 18.65 5.06
C SER A 55 2.95 19.67 4.52
N GLU A 56 3.99 19.21 3.82
CA GLU A 56 4.97 20.06 3.14
C GLU A 56 4.45 20.59 1.78
N GLY A 57 3.23 20.21 1.37
CA GLY A 57 2.63 20.69 0.12
C GLY A 57 3.30 20.14 -1.15
N LEU A 58 4.00 19.01 -1.04
CA LEU A 58 4.74 18.40 -2.16
C LEU A 58 3.83 17.65 -3.13
N ILE A 59 2.64 17.25 -2.70
CA ILE A 59 1.65 16.54 -3.50
C ILE A 59 0.36 17.37 -3.62
N LYS A 60 -0.27 17.33 -4.80
CA LYS A 60 -1.44 18.16 -5.13
C LYS A 60 -2.73 17.62 -4.50
N GLU A 61 -2.90 16.31 -4.55
CA GLU A 61 -4.08 15.62 -4.04
C GLU A 61 -3.67 14.68 -2.91
N PRO A 62 -4.50 14.50 -1.86
CA PRO A 62 -4.20 13.60 -0.74
C PRO A 62 -4.46 12.14 -1.12
N VAL A 63 -3.92 11.68 -2.24
CA VAL A 63 -4.06 10.33 -2.79
C VAL A 63 -2.72 9.83 -3.31
N PHE A 64 -2.56 8.51 -3.32
CA PHE A 64 -1.51 7.83 -4.07
C PHE A 64 -2.10 6.60 -4.75
N SER A 65 -1.43 6.12 -5.80
CA SER A 65 -1.91 4.98 -6.58
C SER A 65 -0.76 4.09 -7.03
N PHE A 66 -1.10 2.85 -7.33
CA PHE A 66 -0.19 1.82 -7.79
C PHE A 66 -0.67 1.25 -9.11
N TRP A 67 0.26 1.07 -10.03
CA TRP A 67 0.15 0.13 -11.13
C TRP A 67 1.27 -0.90 -10.97
N LEU A 68 0.91 -2.18 -10.91
CA LEU A 68 1.88 -3.27 -10.75
C LEU A 68 1.82 -4.15 -12.01
N ASN A 69 2.91 -4.20 -12.75
CA ASN A 69 2.98 -5.01 -13.95
C ASN A 69 3.04 -6.50 -13.57
N ARG A 70 2.30 -7.32 -14.32
CA ARG A 70 2.29 -8.78 -14.15
C ARG A 70 3.20 -9.48 -15.15
N ASN A 71 3.68 -8.77 -16.17
CA ASN A 71 4.73 -9.23 -17.06
C ASN A 71 6.10 -8.99 -16.41
N THR A 72 6.84 -10.05 -16.17
CA THR A 72 8.14 -10.01 -15.50
C THR A 72 9.30 -9.57 -16.40
N GLU A 73 9.06 -9.44 -17.71
CA GLU A 73 10.08 -9.09 -18.71
C GLU A 73 10.14 -7.59 -19.03
N GLU A 74 9.20 -6.80 -18.50
CA GLU A 74 9.04 -5.37 -18.75
C GLU A 74 9.21 -4.54 -17.46
N GLU A 75 8.91 -3.23 -17.52
CA GLU A 75 8.86 -2.37 -16.33
C GLU A 75 7.94 -2.97 -15.26
N GLY A 76 8.42 -3.11 -14.03
CA GLY A 76 7.71 -3.84 -12.97
C GLY A 76 6.47 -3.12 -12.40
N GLY A 77 6.35 -1.80 -12.57
CA GLY A 77 5.23 -1.03 -12.06
C GLY A 77 5.53 0.46 -11.88
N GLU A 78 4.52 1.20 -11.44
CA GLU A 78 4.56 2.63 -11.15
C GLU A 78 3.83 2.91 -9.83
N ILE A 79 4.40 3.80 -9.01
CA ILE A 79 3.70 4.45 -7.89
C ILE A 79 3.59 5.94 -8.18
N VAL A 80 2.38 6.49 -8.02
CA VAL A 80 2.12 7.92 -8.18
C VAL A 80 1.66 8.50 -6.85
N PHE A 81 2.42 9.45 -6.32
CA PHE A 81 1.98 10.29 -5.20
C PHE A 81 1.32 11.57 -5.73
N GLY A 82 0.14 11.90 -5.20
CA GLY A 82 -0.60 13.10 -5.57
C GLY A 82 -1.53 12.94 -6.77
N GLY A 83 -1.91 11.72 -7.14
CA GLY A 83 -2.84 11.46 -8.25
C GLY A 83 -2.83 10.00 -8.72
N SER A 84 -3.29 9.80 -9.96
CA SER A 84 -3.21 8.53 -10.69
C SER A 84 -2.83 8.74 -12.15
N ASN A 85 -2.21 7.75 -12.78
CA ASN A 85 -1.84 7.79 -14.19
C ASN A 85 -2.95 7.12 -15.04
N PRO A 86 -3.70 7.87 -15.86
CA PRO A 86 -4.81 7.34 -16.66
C PRO A 86 -4.43 6.27 -17.69
N ASN A 87 -3.14 6.15 -18.03
CA ASN A 87 -2.68 5.13 -18.96
C ASN A 87 -2.71 3.71 -18.37
N HIS A 88 -2.81 3.59 -17.04
CA HIS A 88 -2.70 2.32 -16.32
C HIS A 88 -4.04 1.73 -15.84
N TYR A 89 -5.17 2.34 -16.20
CA TYR A 89 -6.50 1.79 -15.89
C TYR A 89 -7.52 2.08 -17.01
N LYS A 90 -8.66 1.38 -16.96
CA LYS A 90 -9.79 1.58 -17.87
C LYS A 90 -11.06 1.81 -17.07
N GLY A 91 -11.90 2.72 -17.54
CA GLY A 91 -13.16 3.06 -16.87
C GLY A 91 -12.94 3.83 -15.57
N ASN A 92 -13.91 3.72 -14.67
CA ASN A 92 -13.93 4.45 -13.40
C ASN A 92 -13.48 3.57 -12.23
N HIS A 93 -12.86 4.19 -11.22
CA HIS A 93 -12.56 3.53 -9.95
C HIS A 93 -13.84 3.28 -9.14
N ALA A 94 -13.93 2.12 -8.51
CA ALA A 94 -14.92 1.83 -7.48
C ALA A 94 -14.34 2.20 -6.11
N TYR A 95 -14.87 3.25 -5.49
CA TYR A 95 -14.41 3.71 -4.17
C TYR A 95 -15.26 3.12 -3.05
N VAL A 96 -14.59 2.66 -2.00
CA VAL A 96 -15.19 2.19 -0.75
C VAL A 96 -14.54 2.91 0.43
N PRO A 97 -15.29 3.24 1.49
CA PRO A 97 -14.74 3.95 2.63
C PRO A 97 -13.81 3.06 3.46
N VAL A 98 -12.79 3.67 4.06
CA VAL A 98 -11.95 3.00 5.06
C VAL A 98 -12.78 2.71 6.31
N THR A 99 -12.78 1.46 6.76
CA THR A 99 -13.62 1.02 7.90
C THR A 99 -12.88 1.00 9.24
N ARG A 100 -11.55 0.84 9.20
CA ARG A 100 -10.69 0.90 10.39
C ARG A 100 -9.39 1.62 10.05
N LYS A 101 -9.23 2.84 10.60
CA LYS A 101 -7.98 3.60 10.46
C LYS A 101 -6.81 2.85 11.12
N GLY A 102 -5.64 2.97 10.51
CA GLY A 102 -4.48 2.12 10.70
C GLY A 102 -4.13 1.44 9.37
N TYR A 103 -4.96 0.48 8.95
CA TYR A 103 -4.82 -0.21 7.68
C TYR A 103 -5.60 0.49 6.56
N TRP A 104 -5.26 0.18 5.30
CA TRP A 104 -6.14 0.45 4.15
C TRP A 104 -7.25 -0.61 4.09
N GLN A 105 -8.04 -0.67 5.16
CA GLN A 105 -9.08 -1.67 5.36
C GLN A 105 -10.44 -1.16 4.89
N PHE A 106 -11.21 -2.00 4.19
CA PHE A 106 -12.57 -1.71 3.72
C PHE A 106 -13.47 -2.94 3.90
N ASN A 107 -14.79 -2.72 3.79
CA ASN A 107 -15.76 -3.80 3.78
C ASN A 107 -15.82 -4.43 2.38
N MET A 108 -15.68 -5.75 2.34
CA MET A 108 -15.81 -6.59 1.16
C MET A 108 -17.10 -7.39 1.24
N GLY A 109 -17.73 -7.59 0.09
CA GLY A 109 -18.90 -8.44 -0.05
C GLY A 109 -18.56 -9.93 -0.12
N VAL A 110 -19.40 -10.65 -0.85
CA VAL A 110 -19.31 -12.10 -1.01
C VAL A 110 -18.16 -12.47 -1.93
N VAL A 111 -17.44 -13.55 -1.58
CA VAL A 111 -16.43 -14.17 -2.45
C VAL A 111 -17.09 -15.29 -3.25
N TYR A 112 -16.81 -15.30 -4.55
CA TYR A 112 -17.31 -16.32 -5.48
C TYR A 112 -16.17 -17.15 -6.03
N ILE A 113 -16.39 -18.46 -6.16
CA ILE A 113 -15.51 -19.39 -6.86
C ILE A 113 -16.35 -20.04 -7.96
N ASP A 114 -15.94 -19.85 -9.22
CA ASP A 114 -16.67 -20.36 -10.39
C ASP A 114 -18.17 -19.99 -10.37
N GLY A 115 -18.47 -18.73 -10.06
CA GLY A 115 -19.83 -18.20 -9.97
C GLY A 115 -20.64 -18.63 -8.74
N LYS A 116 -20.09 -19.49 -7.88
CA LYS A 116 -20.76 -19.96 -6.65
C LYS A 116 -20.21 -19.25 -5.42
N THR A 117 -21.10 -18.81 -4.54
CA THR A 117 -20.71 -18.21 -3.26
C THR A 117 -19.96 -19.23 -2.40
N THR A 118 -18.91 -18.77 -1.71
CA THR A 118 -18.24 -19.57 -0.68
C THR A 118 -19.05 -19.69 0.61
N GLY A 119 -20.10 -18.87 0.78
CA GLY A 119 -20.89 -18.78 2.01
C GLY A 119 -20.21 -18.02 3.15
N TYR A 120 -18.87 -18.02 3.20
CA TYR A 120 -18.09 -17.49 4.32
C TYR A 120 -18.29 -15.98 4.54
N CYS A 121 -18.18 -15.19 3.47
CA CYS A 121 -18.33 -13.73 3.52
C CYS A 121 -19.76 -13.26 3.21
N SER A 122 -20.78 -14.11 3.44
CA SER A 122 -22.18 -13.75 3.12
C SER A 122 -22.70 -12.55 3.93
N GLY A 123 -22.22 -12.39 5.17
CA GLY A 123 -22.50 -11.23 6.02
C GLY A 123 -21.56 -10.04 5.79
N GLY A 124 -20.68 -10.12 4.79
CA GLY A 124 -19.56 -9.22 4.60
C GLY A 124 -18.30 -9.65 5.35
N CYS A 125 -17.15 -9.27 4.81
CA CYS A 125 -15.82 -9.49 5.38
C CYS A 125 -15.04 -8.18 5.41
N ALA A 126 -14.01 -8.10 6.24
CA ALA A 126 -12.99 -7.05 6.10
C ALA A 126 -11.96 -7.47 5.06
N ALA A 127 -11.46 -6.50 4.28
CA ALA A 127 -10.34 -6.70 3.37
C ALA A 127 -9.34 -5.54 3.53
N ILE A 128 -8.07 -5.80 3.27
CA ILE A 128 -6.99 -4.81 3.29
C ILE A 128 -6.33 -4.80 1.91
N ALA A 129 -6.15 -3.62 1.34
CA ALA A 129 -5.25 -3.45 0.19
C ALA A 129 -3.81 -3.31 0.71
N ASP A 130 -2.99 -4.35 0.50
CA ASP A 130 -1.61 -4.41 0.97
C ASP A 130 -0.66 -4.69 -0.20
N SER A 131 0.06 -3.66 -0.64
CA SER A 131 1.06 -3.77 -1.71
C SER A 131 2.32 -4.53 -1.30
N GLY A 132 2.51 -4.79 0.00
CA GLY A 132 3.64 -5.58 0.52
C GLY A 132 3.43 -7.09 0.45
N THR A 133 2.21 -7.55 0.16
CA THR A 133 1.87 -8.98 0.11
C THR A 133 1.58 -9.43 -1.32
N SER A 134 2.15 -10.57 -1.73
CA SER A 134 2.01 -11.10 -3.10
C SER A 134 0.79 -12.01 -3.32
N LEU A 135 0.34 -12.70 -2.28
CA LEU A 135 -0.73 -13.70 -2.34
C LEU A 135 -2.01 -13.20 -1.67
N PHE A 136 -3.15 -13.69 -2.14
CA PHE A 136 -4.39 -13.53 -1.40
C PHE A 136 -4.32 -14.34 -0.11
N THR A 137 -4.67 -13.69 1.00
CA THR A 137 -4.78 -14.32 2.31
C THR A 137 -6.20 -14.12 2.81
N GLY A 138 -6.82 -15.20 3.28
CA GLY A 138 -8.19 -15.20 3.76
C GLY A 138 -8.44 -16.31 4.78
N PRO A 139 -9.64 -16.38 5.33
CA PRO A 139 -10.02 -17.43 6.27
C PRO A 139 -9.92 -18.84 5.68
N SER A 140 -9.63 -19.81 6.54
CA SER A 140 -9.53 -21.25 6.23
C SER A 140 -10.88 -21.90 5.90
#